data_AF-A0A1G7FIY2-F1
#
_entry.id   AF-A0A1G7FIY2-F1
#
_cell.length_a   1.000
_cell.length_b   1.000
_cell.length_c   1.000
_cell.angle_alpha   90.00
_cell.angle_beta   90.00
_cell.angle_gamma   90.00
#
_symmetry.space_group_name_H-M   'P 1'
#
loop_
_entity.id
_entity.type
_entity.pdbx_description
1 polymer ?
#
loop_
_entity_poly.entity_id
_entity_poly.type
_entity_poly.pdbx_seq_one_letter_code
_entity_poly.pdbx_strand_id
1 'polypeptide(L)'
;MLSDPIAPRLPVESASGPVATPRQLPASWLCGTLLWALLLSGCGASPAPPFFDATRHDVTLQGIRFAVLVKGENAEVIRLGYLPRAARGAVPGLMTVAAEQASGCRVTGPAAGIYRSPSLPGDTGEARFQLDCP
;
A
#
# COMPACT_ATOMS: atom_id res chain seq x y z
N MET A 1 -4.73 55.79 -55.14
CA MET A 1 -6.11 55.31 -55.37
C MET A 1 -6.31 54.16 -54.41
N LEU A 2 -6.91 54.41 -53.23
CA LEU A 2 -8.36 54.27 -52.97
C LEU A 2 -8.76 52.80 -53.22
N SER A 3 -9.12 51.95 -52.25
CA SER A 3 -10.04 52.19 -51.15
C SER A 3 -9.99 51.03 -50.15
N ASP A 4 -10.02 51.31 -48.85
CA ASP A 4 -10.89 50.56 -47.91
C ASP A 4 -12.31 51.14 -48.09
N PRO A 5 -13.45 50.39 -47.93
CA PRO A 5 -13.86 49.90 -46.60
C PRO A 5 -14.87 48.71 -46.55
N ILE A 6 -15.31 48.41 -45.32
CA ILE A 6 -16.58 47.78 -44.87
C ILE A 6 -16.46 46.35 -44.33
N ALA A 7 -16.32 46.29 -43.00
CA ALA A 7 -16.63 45.13 -42.19
C ALA A 7 -18.16 44.94 -42.04
N PRO A 8 -18.68 43.71 -42.12
CA PRO A 8 -19.94 43.35 -41.47
C PRO A 8 -19.68 43.00 -40.01
N ARG A 9 -20.29 43.76 -39.09
CA ARG A 9 -20.41 43.38 -37.68
C ARG A 9 -21.28 42.13 -37.59
N LEU A 10 -20.67 40.99 -37.26
CA LEU A 10 -21.44 39.84 -36.78
C LEU A 10 -21.96 40.17 -35.37
N PRO A 11 -23.23 39.87 -35.06
CA PRO A 11 -23.71 39.95 -33.69
C PRO A 11 -22.97 38.90 -32.86
N VAL A 12 -22.25 39.37 -31.82
CA VAL A 12 -21.77 38.51 -30.74
C VAL A 12 -23.00 38.12 -29.94
N GLU A 13 -23.56 36.95 -30.25
CA GLU A 13 -24.58 36.32 -29.42
C GLU A 13 -23.89 35.83 -28.14
N SER A 14 -23.90 36.69 -27.14
CA SER A 14 -23.43 36.40 -25.79
C SER A 14 -24.34 35.36 -25.17
N ALA A 15 -24.04 34.08 -25.37
CA ALA A 15 -24.69 32.97 -24.68
C ALA A 15 -24.35 33.03 -23.18
N SER A 16 -25.12 33.81 -22.43
CA SER A 16 -25.17 33.75 -20.97
C SER A 16 -25.87 32.46 -20.55
N GLY A 17 -25.15 31.34 -20.60
CA GLY A 17 -25.59 30.11 -19.94
C GLY A 17 -25.68 30.33 -18.42
N PRO A 18 -26.57 29.63 -17.70
CA PRO A 18 -26.67 29.75 -16.27
C PRO A 18 -25.34 29.33 -15.63
N VAL A 19 -24.69 30.27 -14.93
CA VAL A 19 -23.55 29.98 -14.05
C VAL A 19 -24.04 29.01 -12.98
N ALA A 20 -23.60 27.76 -13.07
CA ALA A 20 -23.89 26.76 -12.05
C ALA A 20 -23.21 27.19 -10.75
N THR A 21 -24.01 27.68 -9.80
CA THR A 21 -23.55 27.99 -8.44
C THR A 21 -23.00 26.69 -7.82
N PRO A 22 -21.74 26.67 -7.32
CA PRO A 22 -21.23 25.49 -6.64
C PRO A 22 -22.12 25.22 -5.43
N ARG A 23 -22.78 24.07 -5.44
CA ARG A 23 -23.66 23.62 -4.36
C ARG A 23 -22.81 23.48 -3.09
N GLN A 24 -22.91 24.45 -2.19
CA GLN A 24 -22.21 24.41 -0.91
C GLN A 24 -22.76 23.25 -0.09
N LEU A 25 -21.98 22.18 0.03
CA LEU A 25 -22.31 21.05 0.91
C LEU A 25 -22.14 21.54 2.36
N PRO A 26 -23.12 21.31 3.25
CA PRO A 26 -23.02 21.77 4.63
C PRO A 26 -21.83 21.11 5.34
N ALA A 27 -21.09 21.89 6.13
CA ALA A 27 -19.87 21.45 6.83
C ALA A 27 -20.06 20.19 7.72
N SER A 28 -21.30 19.90 8.14
CA SER A 28 -21.67 18.69 8.87
C SER A 28 -21.51 17.39 8.06
N TRP A 29 -21.61 17.46 6.72
CA TRP A 29 -21.43 16.30 5.84
C TRP A 29 -19.96 15.99 5.61
N LEU A 30 -19.11 17.03 5.56
CA LEU A 30 -17.65 16.91 5.43
C LEU A 30 -17.02 16.21 6.64
N CYS A 31 -17.50 16.51 7.86
CA CYS A 31 -17.01 15.87 9.09
C CYS A 31 -17.36 14.37 9.15
N GLY A 32 -18.59 14.02 8.77
CA GLY A 32 -19.03 12.62 8.71
C GLY A 32 -18.23 11.80 7.69
N THR A 33 -18.04 12.32 6.47
CA THR A 33 -17.26 11.62 5.43
C THR A 33 -15.77 11.48 5.80
N LEU A 34 -15.18 12.50 6.44
CA LEU A 34 -13.79 12.44 6.90
C LEU A 34 -13.59 11.39 8.00
N LEU A 35 -14.52 11.29 8.95
CA LEU A 35 -14.49 10.26 10.00
C LEU A 35 -14.53 8.85 9.41
N TRP A 36 -15.40 8.61 8.42
CA TRP A 36 -15.45 7.33 7.71
C TRP A 36 -14.16 7.04 6.94
N ALA A 37 -13.60 8.02 6.23
CA ALA A 37 -12.35 7.88 5.51
C ALA A 37 -11.18 7.53 6.45
N LEU A 38 -11.13 8.13 7.64
CA LEU A 38 -10.13 7.81 8.66
C LEU A 38 -10.29 6.37 9.18
N LEU A 39 -11.52 5.92 9.45
CA LEU A 39 -11.79 4.55 9.90
C LEU A 39 -11.37 3.48 8.88
N LEU A 40 -11.47 3.78 7.57
CA LEU A 40 -11.08 2.85 6.49
C LEU A 40 -9.55 2.80 6.25
N SER A 41 -8.80 3.80 6.71
CA SER A 41 -7.35 3.87 6.48
C SER A 41 -6.51 2.89 7.32
N GLY A 42 -7.11 2.23 8.30
CA GLY A 42 -6.42 1.32 9.24
C GLY A 42 -6.09 -0.08 8.70
N CYS A 43 -6.60 -0.48 7.52
CA CYS A 43 -6.29 -1.77 6.89
C CYS A 43 -4.91 -1.73 6.20
N GLY A 44 -3.85 -1.64 7.00
CA GLY A 44 -2.47 -1.83 6.55
C GLY A 44 -2.05 -3.31 6.56
N ALA A 45 -0.75 -3.59 6.36
CA ALA A 45 -0.21 -4.94 6.55
C ALA A 45 -0.50 -5.41 7.98
N SER A 46 -1.49 -6.29 8.13
CA SER A 46 -2.02 -6.71 9.42
C SER A 46 -1.10 -7.80 9.99
N PRO A 47 -0.49 -7.60 11.17
CA PRO A 47 0.29 -8.65 11.81
C PRO A 47 -0.61 -9.84 12.13
N ALA A 48 -0.06 -11.04 12.09
CA ALA A 48 -0.71 -12.17 12.70
C ALA A 48 -0.81 -12.00 14.23
N PRO A 49 -1.80 -12.62 14.89
CA PRO A 49 -1.97 -12.51 16.35
C PRO A 49 -0.70 -12.70 17.18
N PRO A 50 0.20 -13.68 16.90
CA PRO A 50 1.44 -13.81 17.68
C PRO A 50 2.42 -12.64 17.48
N PHE A 51 2.33 -11.90 16.37
CA PHE A 51 3.16 -10.74 16.03
C PHE A 51 2.51 -9.40 16.40
N PHE A 52 1.43 -9.39 17.19
CA PHE A 52 1.00 -8.14 17.82
C PHE A 52 2.13 -7.57 18.68
N ASP A 53 2.32 -6.25 18.61
CA ASP A 53 3.42 -5.52 19.24
C ASP A 53 4.83 -5.85 18.71
N ALA A 54 4.92 -6.51 17.55
CA ALA A 54 6.19 -6.72 16.87
C ALA A 54 6.77 -5.41 16.31
N THR A 55 8.09 -5.33 16.22
CA THR A 55 8.76 -4.19 15.58
C THR A 55 8.60 -4.31 14.06
N ARG A 56 8.03 -3.28 13.43
CA ARG A 56 7.81 -3.26 11.98
C ARG A 56 8.98 -2.61 11.25
N HIS A 57 9.41 -3.26 10.17
CA HIS A 57 10.36 -2.77 9.19
C HIS A 57 9.73 -2.86 7.80
N ASP A 58 9.89 -1.83 6.97
CA ASP A 58 9.49 -1.91 5.57
C ASP A 58 10.75 -2.06 4.71
N VAL A 59 10.83 -3.17 3.97
CA VAL A 59 11.98 -3.54 3.14
C VAL A 59 11.54 -3.57 1.68
N THR A 60 12.37 -3.07 0.77
CA THR A 60 12.13 -3.19 -0.67
C THR A 60 13.26 -3.97 -1.33
N LEU A 61 12.94 -5.12 -1.93
CA LEU A 61 13.90 -5.96 -2.63
C LEU A 61 13.40 -6.20 -4.06
N GLN A 62 14.25 -5.91 -5.05
CA GLN A 62 13.92 -6.10 -6.47
C GLN A 62 12.60 -5.42 -6.89
N GLY A 63 12.30 -4.25 -6.30
CA GLY A 63 11.05 -3.52 -6.56
C GLY A 63 9.82 -4.10 -5.86
N ILE A 64 9.96 -5.18 -5.09
CA ILE A 64 8.90 -5.77 -4.28
C ILE A 64 8.99 -5.22 -2.86
N ARG A 65 7.86 -4.75 -2.33
CA ARG A 65 7.76 -4.21 -0.97
C ARG A 65 7.34 -5.30 0.00
N PHE A 66 8.01 -5.36 1.14
CA PHE A 66 7.74 -6.28 2.23
C PHE A 66 7.57 -5.49 3.53
N ALA A 67 6.51 -5.80 4.29
CA ALA A 67 6.45 -5.46 5.69
C ALA A 67 7.02 -6.65 6.48
N VAL A 68 8.02 -6.39 7.31
CA VAL A 68 8.66 -7.39 8.16
C VAL A 68 8.40 -7.04 9.61
N LEU A 69 7.85 -7.98 10.36
CA LEU A 69 7.50 -7.84 11.76
C LEU A 69 8.42 -8.75 12.57
N VAL A 70 9.32 -8.16 13.35
CA VAL A 70 10.30 -8.90 14.16
C VAL A 70 9.85 -8.94 15.61
N LYS A 71 9.82 -10.13 16.19
CA LYS A 71 9.45 -10.36 17.60
C LYS A 71 10.28 -11.48 18.21
N GLY A 72 11.26 -11.09 19.04
CA GLY A 72 12.24 -12.03 19.57
C GLY A 72 12.95 -12.77 18.43
N GLU A 73 12.99 -14.09 18.52
CA GLU A 73 13.61 -14.98 17.52
C GLU A 73 12.66 -15.36 16.37
N ASN A 74 11.64 -14.54 16.08
CA ASN A 74 10.69 -14.81 15.01
C ASN A 74 10.49 -13.59 14.13
N ALA A 75 10.29 -13.83 12.83
CA ALA A 75 9.90 -12.81 11.87
C ALA A 75 8.67 -13.24 11.07
N GLU A 76 7.73 -12.32 10.89
CA GLU A 76 6.65 -12.42 9.89
C GLU A 76 6.94 -11.47 8.75
N VAL A 77 6.87 -11.96 7.51
CA VAL A 77 7.12 -11.21 6.30
C VAL A 77 5.85 -11.20 5.47
N ILE A 78 5.38 -10.01 5.11
CA ILE A 78 4.15 -9.80 4.34
C ILE A 78 4.51 -9.05 3.07
N ARG A 79 4.23 -9.64 1.90
CA ARG A 79 4.42 -8.96 0.62
C ARG A 79 3.31 -7.95 0.40
N LEU A 80 3.68 -6.71 0.08
CA LEU A 80 2.76 -5.62 -0.19
C LEU A 80 2.58 -5.38 -1.70
N GLY A 81 1.41 -4.87 -2.05
CA GLY A 81 1.08 -4.49 -3.42
C GLY A 81 0.79 -5.66 -4.36
N TYR A 82 0.60 -5.31 -5.63
CA TYR A 82 0.31 -6.27 -6.68
C TYR A 82 1.61 -6.84 -7.26
N LEU A 83 1.63 -8.17 -7.46
CA LEU A 83 2.74 -8.86 -8.10
C LEU A 83 2.23 -9.73 -9.26
N PRO A 84 2.76 -9.57 -10.48
CA PRO A 84 2.39 -10.41 -11.62
C PRO A 84 2.82 -11.85 -11.36
N ARG A 85 2.08 -12.82 -11.92
CA ARG A 85 2.33 -14.25 -11.67
C ARG A 85 3.75 -14.69 -12.03
N ALA A 86 4.31 -14.15 -13.12
CA ALA A 86 5.66 -14.48 -13.57
C ALA A 86 6.76 -14.12 -12.54
N ALA A 87 6.54 -13.11 -11.69
CA ALA A 87 7.51 -12.67 -10.70
C ALA A 87 7.42 -13.43 -9.37
N ARG A 88 6.44 -14.33 -9.19
CA ARG A 88 6.18 -15.01 -7.92
C ARG A 88 7.27 -16.02 -7.52
N GLY A 89 7.97 -16.60 -8.49
CA GLY A 89 8.96 -17.66 -8.24
C GLY A 89 10.12 -17.23 -7.33
N ALA A 90 10.56 -15.96 -7.43
CA ALA A 90 11.64 -15.43 -6.62
C ALA A 90 11.22 -15.04 -5.19
N VAL A 91 9.92 -14.88 -4.95
CA VAL A 91 9.40 -14.27 -3.71
C VAL A 91 9.78 -15.03 -2.45
N PRO A 92 9.67 -16.38 -2.36
CA PRO A 92 10.00 -17.08 -1.12
C PRO A 92 11.44 -16.82 -0.66
N GLY A 93 12.40 -16.82 -1.58
CA GLY A 93 13.80 -16.50 -1.27
C GLY A 93 13.98 -15.03 -0.85
N LEU A 94 13.29 -14.10 -1.52
CA LEU A 94 13.31 -12.69 -1.15
C LEU A 94 12.70 -12.43 0.23
N MET A 95 11.69 -13.19 0.64
CA MET A 95 11.10 -13.09 1.99
C MET A 95 12.10 -13.52 3.06
N THR A 96 12.88 -14.58 2.82
CA THR A 96 13.99 -14.95 3.71
C THR A 96 15.01 -13.82 3.83
N VAL A 97 15.46 -13.24 2.71
CA VAL A 97 16.40 -12.11 2.72
C VAL A 97 15.82 -10.89 3.44
N ALA A 98 14.53 -10.60 3.26
CA ALA A 98 13.87 -9.49 3.96
C ALA A 98 13.84 -9.71 5.48
N ALA A 99 13.59 -10.95 5.94
CA ALA A 99 13.62 -11.28 7.36
C ALA A 99 15.02 -11.09 7.97
N GLU A 100 16.06 -11.56 7.29
CA GLU A 100 17.45 -11.38 7.74
C GLU A 100 17.85 -9.90 7.75
N GLN A 101 17.51 -9.15 6.70
CA GLN A 101 17.84 -7.72 6.61
C GLN A 101 17.14 -6.89 7.70
N ALA A 102 15.88 -7.20 8.01
CA ALA A 102 15.11 -6.45 9.01
C ALA A 102 15.55 -6.78 10.44
N SER A 103 15.84 -8.05 10.72
CA SER A 103 16.21 -8.52 12.06
C SER A 103 17.70 -8.36 12.38
N GLY A 104 18.56 -8.37 11.37
CA GLY A 104 20.01 -8.52 11.55
C GLY A 104 20.44 -9.94 11.96
N CYS A 105 19.49 -10.88 12.02
CA CYS A 105 19.71 -12.27 12.42
C CYS A 105 19.67 -13.20 11.21
N ARG A 106 20.13 -14.45 11.37
CA ARG A 106 19.98 -15.46 10.31
C ARG A 106 18.65 -16.18 10.40
N VAL A 107 18.09 -16.57 9.26
CA VAL A 107 16.91 -17.46 9.24
C VAL A 107 17.37 -18.91 9.36
N THR A 108 16.82 -19.63 10.34
CA THR A 108 17.11 -21.07 10.55
C THR A 108 16.08 -21.99 9.91
N GLY A 109 14.90 -21.46 9.61
CA GLY A 109 13.83 -22.23 8.98
C GLY A 109 12.45 -21.58 9.13
N PRO A 110 11.38 -22.29 8.74
CA PRO A 110 10.02 -21.83 8.98
C PRO A 110 9.75 -21.74 10.49
N ALA A 111 8.98 -20.73 10.89
CA ALA A 111 8.58 -20.57 12.29
C ALA A 111 7.78 -21.79 12.80
N ALA A 112 7.96 -22.11 14.09
CA ALA A 112 7.34 -23.27 14.73
C ALA A 112 6.35 -22.86 15.84
N GLY A 113 5.65 -23.86 16.40
CA GLY A 113 4.72 -23.65 17.52
C GLY A 113 3.61 -22.64 17.20
N ILE A 114 3.39 -21.69 18.11
CA ILE A 114 2.37 -20.63 17.97
C ILE A 114 2.68 -19.64 16.84
N TYR A 115 3.94 -19.57 16.39
CA TYR A 115 4.38 -18.69 15.31
C TYR A 115 4.27 -19.36 13.94
N ARG A 116 3.93 -20.65 13.87
CA ARG A 116 3.77 -21.37 12.60
C ARG A 116 2.76 -20.66 11.71
N SER A 117 3.13 -20.43 10.45
CA SER A 117 2.18 -19.91 9.47
C SER A 117 1.17 -21.01 9.08
N PRO A 118 -0.14 -20.70 8.98
CA PRO A 118 -1.13 -21.59 8.38
C PRO A 118 -0.99 -21.68 6.84
N SER A 119 -0.18 -20.82 6.22
CA SER A 119 0.04 -20.78 4.79
C SER A 119 0.78 -22.03 4.29
N LEU A 120 0.52 -22.39 3.03
CA LEU A 120 1.23 -23.50 2.37
C LEU A 120 2.72 -23.16 2.26
N PRO A 121 3.62 -24.17 2.40
CA PRO A 121 5.03 -23.98 2.09
C PRO A 121 5.21 -23.39 0.69
N GLY A 122 5.96 -22.30 0.58
CA GLY A 122 6.16 -21.57 -0.68
C GLY A 122 5.07 -20.54 -1.02
N ASP A 123 4.20 -20.18 -0.07
CA ASP A 123 3.36 -18.99 -0.23
C ASP A 123 4.24 -17.75 -0.50
N THR A 124 3.67 -16.83 -1.27
CA THR A 124 4.32 -15.59 -1.72
C THR A 124 3.69 -14.35 -1.08
N GLY A 125 2.53 -14.49 -0.44
CA GLY A 125 1.84 -13.41 0.24
C GLY A 125 2.37 -13.18 1.65
N GLU A 126 2.55 -14.26 2.40
CA GLU A 126 3.08 -14.24 3.76
C GLU A 126 4.06 -15.39 3.99
N ALA A 127 5.04 -15.18 4.85
CA ALA A 127 5.93 -16.21 5.35
C ALA A 127 6.38 -15.88 6.78
N ARG A 128 6.60 -16.91 7.60
CA ARG A 128 7.10 -16.75 8.97
C ARG A 128 8.34 -17.59 9.19
N PHE A 129 9.32 -17.01 9.85
CA PHE A 129 10.64 -17.59 10.02
C PHE A 129 11.07 -17.61 11.48
N GLN A 130 11.81 -18.64 11.83
CA GLN A 130 12.62 -18.68 13.04
C GLN A 130 13.97 -18.02 12.75
N LEU A 131 14.44 -17.20 13.68
CA LEU A 131 15.68 -16.45 13.61
C LEU A 131 16.71 -17.01 14.61
N ASP A 132 17.98 -16.87 14.27
CA ASP A 132 19.13 -17.09 15.15
C ASP A 132 19.86 -15.76 15.33
N CYS A 133 19.67 -15.17 16.51
CA CYS A 133 20.15 -13.84 16.89
C CYS A 133 21.28 -13.97 17.93
N PRO A 134 22.37 -13.19 17.80
CA PRO A 134 23.52 -13.23 18.72
C PRO A 134 23.22 -12.62 20.09
#